data_AF-A0A6C0I524-F1
#
_entry.id   AF-A0A6C0I524-F1
#
_cell.length_a   1.000
_cell.length_b   1.000
_cell.length_c   1.000
_cell.angle_alpha   90.00
_cell.angle_beta   90.00
_cell.angle_gamma   90.00
#
_symmetry.space_group_name_H-M   'P 1'
#
loop_
_entity.id
_entity.type
_entity.pdbx_description
1 polymer ?
#
loop_
_entity_poly.entity_id
_entity_poly.type
_entity_poly.pdbx_seq_one_letter_code
_entity_poly.pdbx_strand_id
1 'polypeptide(L)'
;MSNKATSPIVREKVQNILITNYLGYAKALSNELQRNLRSKGYLINGGQDLEEYAIQGLVLAVRRFDGRANLDTYARKYILGQLYLGITDLSPLKQLSHYERFVKKIRMPSPHLSSDIWFYDKMQKDIINNNNIEDKIRFHEWLINLPAEYKEILGYRYDLITFKKKRTWSKVANIMGYTRETLRKKMLLLKRDFPLIF
;
A
#
# COMPACT_ATOMS: atom_id res chain seq x y z
N MET A 1 17.45 10.17 -39.13
CA MET A 1 17.46 10.28 -40.60
C MET A 1 16.03 10.28 -41.11
N SER A 2 15.45 11.45 -41.38
CA SER A 2 14.14 11.55 -42.05
C SER A 2 14.31 12.18 -43.42
N ASN A 3 14.96 11.44 -44.33
CA ASN A 3 14.92 11.74 -45.75
C ASN A 3 13.70 11.02 -46.34
N LYS A 4 12.78 11.76 -46.98
CA LYS A 4 11.55 11.20 -47.57
C LYS A 4 11.84 10.17 -48.69
N ALA A 5 13.08 10.08 -49.16
CA ALA A 5 13.54 9.17 -50.21
C ALA A 5 14.01 7.78 -49.71
N THR A 6 14.14 7.55 -48.40
CA THR A 6 14.63 6.25 -47.90
C THR A 6 13.50 5.21 -47.85
N SER A 7 13.73 4.04 -48.47
CA SER A 7 12.78 2.92 -48.44
C SER A 7 12.39 2.53 -47.00
N PRO A 8 11.10 2.30 -46.71
CA PRO A 8 10.61 1.93 -45.37
C PRO A 8 11.35 0.72 -44.77
N ILE A 9 11.69 -0.26 -45.60
CA ILE A 9 12.38 -1.50 -45.18
C ILE A 9 13.80 -1.19 -44.68
N VAL A 10 14.51 -0.31 -45.38
CA VAL A 10 15.87 0.10 -45.00
C VAL A 10 15.82 0.90 -43.71
N ARG A 11 14.81 1.77 -43.56
CA ARG A 11 14.60 2.55 -42.34
C ARG A 11 14.36 1.66 -41.13
N GLU A 12 13.51 0.65 -41.25
CA GLU A 12 13.22 -0.29 -40.17
C GLU A 12 14.46 -1.09 -39.75
N LYS A 13 15.24 -1.59 -40.72
CA LYS A 13 16.52 -2.27 -40.44
C LYS A 13 17.50 -1.38 -39.68
N VAL A 14 17.66 -0.12 -40.11
CA VAL A 14 18.53 0.84 -39.42
C VAL A 14 18.02 1.14 -38.01
N GLN A 15 16.71 1.32 -37.83
CA GLN A 15 16.13 1.53 -36.50
C GLN A 15 16.40 0.34 -35.57
N ASN A 16 16.27 -0.89 -36.06
CA ASN A 16 16.54 -2.10 -35.28
C ASN A 16 18.02 -2.21 -34.87
N ILE A 17 18.95 -1.85 -35.76
CA ILE A 17 20.38 -1.82 -35.45
C ILE A 17 20.66 -0.76 -34.37
N LEU A 18 20.10 0.44 -34.51
CA LEU A 18 20.25 1.50 -33.52
C LEU A 18 19.66 1.10 -32.17
N ILE A 19 18.47 0.51 -32.13
CA ILE A 19 17.87 0.05 -30.87
C ILE A 19 18.79 -0.97 -30.22
N THR A 20 19.20 -2.01 -30.96
CA THR A 20 20.05 -3.09 -30.43
C THR A 20 21.36 -2.56 -29.84
N ASN A 21 22.03 -1.63 -30.54
CA ASN A 21 23.30 -1.06 -30.09
C ASN A 21 23.13 -0.18 -28.83
N TYR A 22 22.02 0.55 -28.72
CA TYR A 22 21.78 1.47 -27.61
C TYR A 22 20.96 0.87 -26.46
N LEU A 23 20.60 -0.42 -26.52
CA LEU A 23 19.91 -1.12 -25.43
C LEU A 23 20.72 -1.06 -24.12
N GLY A 24 22.03 -1.27 -24.18
CA GLY A 24 22.90 -1.20 -23.01
C GLY A 24 22.88 0.18 -22.34
N TYR A 25 22.84 1.25 -23.15
CA TYR A 25 22.73 2.61 -22.68
C TYR A 25 21.39 2.89 -21.97
N ALA A 26 20.27 2.43 -22.54
CA ALA A 26 18.96 2.58 -21.92
C ALA A 26 18.86 1.84 -20.58
N LYS A 27 19.41 0.61 -20.50
CA LYS A 27 19.48 -0.16 -19.25
C LYS A 27 20.38 0.50 -18.21
N ALA A 28 21.52 1.06 -18.60
CA ALA A 28 22.41 1.78 -17.69
C ALA A 28 21.70 2.99 -17.05
N LEU A 29 20.95 3.78 -17.85
CA LEU A 29 20.15 4.91 -17.35
C LEU A 29 19.04 4.46 -16.38
N SER A 30 18.34 3.37 -16.69
CA SER A 30 17.34 2.78 -15.78
C SER A 30 17.97 2.41 -14.44
N ASN A 31 19.11 1.72 -14.46
CA ASN A 31 19.83 1.30 -13.26
C ASN A 31 20.35 2.48 -12.43
N GLU A 32 20.88 3.52 -13.08
CA GLU A 32 21.32 4.76 -12.41
C GLU A 32 20.15 5.42 -11.67
N LEU A 33 19.02 5.58 -12.36
CA LEU A 33 17.81 6.17 -11.80
C LEU A 33 17.27 5.33 -10.64
N GLN A 34 17.25 4.00 -10.79
CA GLN A 34 16.80 3.10 -9.73
C GLN A 34 17.67 3.21 -8.48
N ARG A 35 19.01 3.26 -8.62
CA ARG A 35 19.93 3.47 -7.50
C ARG A 35 19.65 4.79 -6.78
N ASN A 36 19.43 5.86 -7.55
CA ASN A 36 19.09 7.19 -7.02
C ASN A 36 17.73 7.23 -6.31
N LEU A 37 16.77 6.39 -6.71
CA LEU A 37 15.46 6.31 -6.05
C LEU A 37 15.53 5.49 -4.78
N ARG A 38 16.28 4.37 -4.80
CA ARG A 38 16.53 3.56 -3.61
C ARG A 38 17.27 4.33 -2.53
N SER A 39 18.28 5.13 -2.88
CA SER A 39 19.00 5.98 -1.91
C SER A 39 18.11 7.05 -1.26
N LYS A 40 16.99 7.40 -1.91
CA LYS A 40 15.97 8.33 -1.40
C LYS A 40 14.78 7.65 -0.72
N GLY A 41 14.81 6.32 -0.56
CA GLY A 41 13.75 5.56 0.12
C GLY A 41 12.48 5.30 -0.70
N TYR A 42 12.50 5.51 -2.03
CA TYR A 42 11.37 5.15 -2.88
C TYR A 42 11.27 3.63 -3.07
N LEU A 43 10.09 3.08 -2.79
CA LEU A 43 9.76 1.68 -3.04
C LEU A 43 9.21 1.54 -4.47
N ILE A 44 10.09 1.16 -5.39
CA ILE A 44 9.68 0.72 -6.73
C ILE A 44 9.89 -0.78 -6.79
N ASN A 45 8.78 -1.52 -6.81
CA ASN A 45 8.78 -2.96 -6.98
C ASN A 45 9.14 -3.27 -8.44
N GLY A 46 10.17 -4.08 -8.68
CA GLY A 46 10.57 -4.50 -10.04
C GLY A 46 11.60 -3.58 -10.70
N GLY A 47 12.87 -4.00 -10.70
CA GLY A 47 13.90 -3.35 -11.55
C GLY A 47 13.67 -3.60 -13.04
N GLN A 48 13.07 -4.73 -13.38
CA GLN A 48 12.75 -5.12 -14.75
C GLN A 48 11.69 -4.19 -15.36
N ASP A 49 10.67 -3.82 -14.61
CA ASP A 49 9.60 -2.93 -15.07
C ASP A 49 10.15 -1.57 -15.52
N LEU A 50 11.09 -1.00 -14.75
CA LEU A 50 11.71 0.28 -15.07
C LEU A 50 12.60 0.19 -16.33
N GLU A 51 13.27 -0.96 -16.54
CA GLU A 51 14.01 -1.22 -17.78
C GLU A 51 13.10 -1.23 -19.00
N GLU A 52 11.89 -1.76 -18.90
CA GLU A 52 10.93 -1.76 -20.01
C GLU A 52 10.55 -0.34 -20.44
N TYR A 53 10.29 0.56 -19.48
CA TYR A 53 10.04 1.98 -19.77
C TYR A 53 11.26 2.64 -20.46
N ALA A 54 12.48 2.32 -20.02
CA ALA A 54 13.68 2.84 -20.68
C ALA A 54 13.80 2.35 -22.14
N ILE A 55 13.51 1.08 -22.40
CA ILE A 55 13.51 0.50 -23.75
C ILE A 55 12.42 1.16 -24.61
N GLN A 56 11.21 1.36 -24.08
CA GLN A 56 10.15 2.08 -24.78
C GLN A 56 10.58 3.51 -25.16
N GLY A 57 11.24 4.22 -24.24
CA GLY A 57 11.81 5.54 -24.50
C GLY A 57 12.85 5.54 -25.62
N LEU A 58 13.73 4.54 -25.65
CA LEU A 58 14.70 4.36 -26.72
C LEU A 58 14.02 4.12 -28.08
N VAL A 59 13.02 3.23 -28.13
CA VAL A 59 12.26 2.95 -29.37
C VAL A 59 11.59 4.22 -29.88
N LEU A 60 10.98 5.01 -29.00
CA LEU A 60 10.35 6.28 -29.37
C LEU A 60 11.37 7.30 -29.91
N ALA A 61 12.55 7.37 -29.28
CA ALA A 61 13.63 8.24 -29.74
C ALA A 61 14.07 7.86 -31.15
N VAL A 62 14.41 6.59 -31.37
CA VAL A 62 14.92 6.08 -32.65
C VAL A 62 13.88 6.24 -33.77
N ARG A 63 12.60 6.02 -33.48
CA ARG A 63 11.51 6.24 -34.46
C ARG A 63 11.39 7.70 -34.90
N ARG A 64 11.65 8.65 -34.00
CA ARG A 64 11.52 10.10 -34.24
C ARG A 64 12.85 10.78 -34.59
N PHE A 65 13.95 10.04 -34.61
CA PHE A 65 15.28 10.62 -34.77
C PHE A 65 15.51 11.07 -36.22
N ASP A 66 15.75 12.37 -36.41
CA ASP A 66 15.98 12.99 -37.71
C ASP A 66 17.46 13.00 -38.13
N GLY A 67 18.40 12.70 -37.20
CA GLY A 67 19.83 12.60 -37.47
C GLY A 67 20.61 13.90 -37.31
N ARG A 68 19.97 14.98 -36.83
CA ARG A 68 20.61 16.30 -36.72
C ARG A 68 21.46 16.48 -35.46
N ALA A 69 21.21 15.67 -34.44
CA ALA A 69 21.89 15.72 -33.14
C ALA A 69 22.55 14.37 -32.82
N ASN A 70 23.43 14.33 -31.83
CA ASN A 70 23.95 13.06 -31.32
C ASN A 70 22.80 12.23 -30.73
N LEU A 71 22.68 10.97 -31.17
CA LEU A 71 21.62 10.06 -30.75
C LEU A 71 21.63 9.85 -29.24
N ASP A 72 22.79 9.83 -28.58
CA ASP A 72 22.89 9.71 -27.11
C ASP A 72 22.10 10.81 -26.40
N THR A 73 22.44 12.06 -26.72
CA THR A 73 21.81 13.24 -26.12
C THR A 73 20.33 13.33 -26.45
N TYR A 74 19.96 12.95 -27.67
CA TYR A 74 18.57 12.97 -28.12
C TYR A 74 17.75 11.88 -27.42
N ALA A 75 18.24 10.64 -27.41
CA ALA A 75 17.57 9.49 -26.82
C ALA A 75 17.43 9.63 -25.31
N ARG A 76 18.43 10.22 -24.63
CA ARG A 76 18.38 10.48 -23.19
C ARG A 76 17.10 11.21 -22.76
N LYS A 77 16.65 12.21 -23.53
CA LYS A 77 15.43 12.98 -23.22
C LYS A 77 14.18 12.09 -23.24
N TYR A 78 14.07 11.21 -24.23
CA TYR A 78 12.93 10.28 -24.37
C TYR A 78 12.99 9.16 -23.33
N ILE A 79 14.17 8.60 -23.09
CA ILE A 79 14.41 7.55 -22.09
C ILE A 79 14.05 8.08 -20.70
N LEU A 80 14.57 9.25 -20.30
CA LEU A 80 14.22 9.85 -19.02
C LEU A 80 12.73 10.19 -18.92
N GLY A 81 12.13 10.72 -19.98
CA GLY A 81 10.69 11.00 -20.01
C GLY A 81 9.83 9.76 -19.72
N GLN A 82 10.16 8.63 -20.35
CA GLN A 82 9.46 7.36 -20.09
C GLN A 82 9.80 6.76 -18.73
N LEU A 83 11.04 6.89 -18.26
CA LEU A 83 11.43 6.46 -16.92
C LEU A 83 10.65 7.20 -15.83
N TYR A 84 10.48 8.53 -15.96
CA TYR A 84 9.65 9.30 -15.02
C TYR A 84 8.18 8.90 -15.06
N LEU A 85 7.66 8.59 -16.26
CA LEU A 85 6.32 8.03 -16.40
C LEU A 85 6.21 6.68 -15.67
N GLY A 86 7.18 5.79 -15.88
CA GLY A 86 7.28 4.51 -15.20
C GLY A 86 7.30 4.64 -13.68
N ILE A 87 8.05 5.61 -13.13
CA ILE A 87 8.02 5.90 -11.68
C ILE A 87 6.61 6.26 -11.24
N THR A 88 5.90 7.12 -11.97
CA THR A 88 4.54 7.53 -11.59
C THR A 88 3.52 6.41 -11.72
N ASP A 89 3.68 5.53 -12.70
CA ASP A 89 2.77 4.41 -12.96
C ASP A 89 3.01 3.23 -12.01
N LEU A 90 4.27 2.95 -11.66
CA LEU A 90 4.68 1.88 -10.75
C LEU A 90 4.67 2.31 -9.27
N SER A 91 4.53 3.61 -8.99
CA SER A 91 4.48 4.09 -7.61
C SER A 91 3.23 3.54 -6.90
N PRO A 92 3.37 2.99 -5.68
CA PRO A 92 2.22 2.53 -4.90
C PRO A 92 1.24 3.67 -4.56
N LEU A 93 1.67 4.93 -4.65
CA LEU A 93 0.85 6.12 -4.50
C LEU A 93 0.67 6.82 -5.86
N LYS A 94 0.06 6.10 -6.81
CA LYS A 94 -0.24 6.64 -8.14
C LYS A 94 -1.05 7.94 -8.01
N GLN A 95 -0.60 9.00 -8.68
CA GLN A 95 -1.38 10.23 -8.77
C GLN A 95 -2.66 9.93 -9.58
N LEU A 96 -3.80 10.42 -9.08
CA LEU A 96 -5.05 10.37 -9.84
C LEU A 96 -4.87 11.04 -11.20
N SER A 97 -5.36 10.38 -12.25
CA SER A 97 -5.36 10.92 -13.60
C SER A 97 -6.14 12.24 -13.68
N HIS A 98 -5.89 13.04 -14.72
CA HIS A 98 -6.64 14.28 -14.96
C HIS A 98 -8.16 14.03 -14.99
N TYR A 99 -8.58 12.95 -15.65
CA TYR A 99 -9.98 12.54 -15.69
C TYR A 99 -10.55 12.26 -14.29
N GLU A 100 -9.81 11.54 -13.45
CA GLU A 100 -10.24 11.23 -12.09
C GLU A 100 -10.31 12.47 -11.18
N ARG A 101 -9.35 13.39 -11.32
CA ARG A 101 -9.30 14.64 -10.54
C ARG A 101 -10.39 15.61 -10.95
N PHE A 102 -10.59 15.83 -12.25
CA PHE A 102 -11.40 16.94 -12.75
C PHE A 102 -12.78 16.51 -13.23
N VAL A 103 -12.91 15.31 -13.83
CA VAL A 103 -14.20 14.82 -14.34
C VAL A 103 -14.95 14.05 -13.26
N LYS A 104 -14.32 13.03 -12.66
CA LYS A 104 -14.93 12.27 -11.56
C LYS A 104 -14.92 13.02 -10.23
N LYS A 105 -14.17 14.13 -10.13
CA LYS A 105 -14.01 14.93 -8.90
C LYS A 105 -13.67 14.08 -7.69
N ILE A 106 -12.85 13.03 -7.87
CA ILE A 106 -12.40 12.18 -6.78
C ILE A 106 -11.52 13.05 -5.89
N ARG A 107 -12.07 13.42 -4.73
CA ARG A 107 -11.32 14.09 -3.67
C ARG A 107 -10.51 13.00 -2.99
N MET A 108 -9.18 13.06 -3.12
CA MET A 108 -8.36 12.26 -2.23
C MET A 108 -8.72 12.65 -0.80
N PRO A 109 -8.97 11.69 0.10
CA PRO A 109 -9.10 12.04 1.50
C PRO A 109 -7.85 12.83 1.87
N SER A 110 -8.05 14.02 2.45
CA SER A 110 -6.95 14.77 3.07
C SER A 110 -6.18 13.79 3.94
N PRO A 111 -4.83 13.79 3.92
CA PRO A 111 -4.04 13.07 4.91
C PRO A 111 -4.22 13.80 6.25
N HIS A 112 -5.43 13.79 6.79
CA HIS A 112 -5.59 13.84 8.21
C HIS A 112 -5.01 12.51 8.67
N LEU A 113 -3.89 12.58 9.40
CA LEU A 113 -3.61 11.59 10.43
C LEU A 113 -4.80 11.63 11.40
N SER A 114 -5.94 11.06 10.98
CA SER A 114 -6.89 10.62 11.96
C SER A 114 -6.20 9.49 12.70
N SER A 115 -6.26 9.54 14.02
CA SER A 115 -5.97 8.42 14.92
C SER A 115 -6.71 7.12 14.53
N ASP A 116 -7.61 7.17 13.55
CA ASP A 116 -8.53 6.12 13.13
C ASP A 116 -8.08 5.44 11.82
N ILE A 117 -6.78 5.42 11.53
CA ILE A 117 -6.25 4.58 10.47
C ILE A 117 -6.22 3.15 11.02
N TRP A 118 -7.25 2.36 10.68
CA TRP A 118 -7.41 0.95 11.05
C TRP A 118 -6.17 0.08 10.78
N PHE A 119 -5.28 0.55 9.89
CA PHE A 119 -4.04 -0.10 9.49
C PHE A 119 -2.97 -0.06 10.60
N TYR A 120 -2.85 1.04 11.36
CA TYR A 120 -1.93 1.11 12.52
C TYR A 120 -2.40 0.22 13.66
N ASP A 121 -3.72 0.18 13.87
CA ASP A 121 -4.36 -0.65 14.89
C ASP A 121 -4.16 -2.16 14.60
N LYS A 122 -4.04 -2.53 13.32
CA LYS A 122 -3.75 -3.90 12.87
C LYS A 122 -2.27 -4.25 12.97
N MET A 123 -1.37 -3.32 12.62
CA MET A 123 0.08 -3.54 12.80
C MET A 123 0.49 -3.58 14.27
N GLN A 124 -0.15 -2.79 15.14
CA GLN A 124 0.05 -2.94 16.60
C GLN A 124 -0.42 -4.32 17.08
N LYS A 125 -1.55 -4.84 16.59
CA LYS A 125 -2.03 -6.19 16.95
C LYS A 125 -1.08 -7.29 16.50
N ASP A 126 -0.44 -7.15 15.34
CA ASP A 126 0.54 -8.12 14.85
C ASP A 126 1.89 -8.03 15.58
N ILE A 127 2.26 -6.86 16.14
CA ILE A 127 3.45 -6.69 17.01
C ILE A 127 3.17 -7.15 18.45
N ILE A 128 1.94 -7.00 18.94
CA ILE A 128 1.48 -7.45 20.27
C ILE A 128 1.23 -8.98 20.29
N ASN A 129 1.26 -9.65 19.14
CA ASN A 129 1.23 -11.13 19.06
C ASN A 129 2.51 -11.83 19.57
N ASN A 130 3.43 -11.11 20.21
CA ASN A 130 4.26 -11.71 21.23
C ASN A 130 3.36 -12.10 22.40
N ASN A 131 3.03 -13.39 22.46
CA ASN A 131 2.39 -14.07 23.58
C ASN A 131 3.17 -13.84 24.88
N ASN A 132 3.05 -12.67 25.50
CA ASN A 132 3.53 -12.42 26.84
C ASN A 132 2.64 -13.22 27.78
N ILE A 133 3.20 -14.32 28.29
CA ILE A 133 2.59 -15.18 29.30
C ILE A 133 2.10 -14.34 30.50
N GLU A 134 2.80 -13.24 30.80
CA GLU A 134 2.43 -12.26 31.83
C GLU A 134 1.05 -11.61 31.62
N ASP A 135 0.68 -11.28 30.38
CA ASP A 135 -0.63 -10.65 30.11
C ASP A 135 -1.78 -11.65 30.28
N LYS A 136 -1.54 -12.93 29.96
CA LYS A 136 -2.50 -14.01 30.21
C LYS A 136 -2.67 -14.30 31.70
N ILE A 137 -1.57 -14.24 32.47
CA ILE A 137 -1.60 -14.40 33.94
C ILE A 137 -2.36 -13.24 34.58
N ARG A 138 -2.02 -11.99 34.24
CA ARG A 138 -2.73 -10.79 34.74
C ARG A 138 -4.22 -10.82 34.41
N PHE A 139 -4.56 -11.28 33.21
CA PHE A 139 -5.95 -11.44 32.80
C PHE A 139 -6.68 -12.49 33.63
N HIS A 140 -6.06 -13.64 33.89
CA HIS A 140 -6.64 -14.69 34.71
C HIS A 140 -6.85 -14.24 36.16
N GLU A 141 -5.87 -13.56 36.75
CA GLU A 141 -5.98 -12.95 38.09
C GLU A 141 -7.10 -11.91 38.16
N TRP A 142 -7.21 -11.04 37.16
CA TRP A 142 -8.31 -10.08 37.06
C TRP A 142 -9.67 -10.77 36.97
N LEU A 143 -9.78 -11.83 36.17
CA LEU A 143 -11.01 -12.59 36.03
C LEU A 143 -11.39 -13.29 37.34
N ILE A 144 -10.42 -13.78 38.13
CA ILE A 144 -10.66 -14.34 39.47
C ILE A 144 -11.13 -13.27 40.46
N ASN A 145 -10.58 -12.06 40.39
CA ASN A 145 -10.92 -10.97 41.31
C ASN A 145 -12.24 -10.26 40.98
N LEU A 146 -12.85 -10.57 39.83
CA LEU A 146 -14.11 -9.98 39.42
C LEU A 146 -15.28 -10.43 40.31
N PRO A 147 -16.23 -9.54 40.66
CA PRO A 147 -17.43 -9.94 41.38
C PRO A 147 -18.25 -10.97 40.58
N ALA A 148 -18.93 -11.89 41.28
CA ALA A 148 -19.64 -13.02 40.68
C ALA A 148 -20.62 -12.57 39.57
N GLU A 149 -21.37 -11.49 39.80
CA GLU A 149 -22.31 -10.95 38.82
C GLU A 149 -21.65 -10.62 37.47
N TYR A 150 -20.45 -10.03 37.49
CA TYR A 150 -19.76 -9.64 36.26
C TYR A 150 -19.15 -10.84 35.55
N LYS A 151 -18.69 -11.86 36.31
CA LYS A 151 -18.22 -13.13 35.73
C LYS A 151 -19.33 -13.82 34.95
N GLU A 152 -20.54 -13.84 35.50
CA GLU A 152 -21.70 -14.43 34.82
C GLU A 152 -22.06 -13.67 33.54
N ILE A 153 -22.09 -12.33 33.59
CA ILE A 153 -22.33 -11.50 32.40
C ILE A 153 -21.32 -11.83 31.30
N LEU A 154 -20.04 -11.93 31.63
CA LEU A 154 -18.97 -12.27 30.70
C LEU A 154 -19.11 -13.71 30.18
N GLY A 155 -19.42 -14.68 31.04
CA GLY A 155 -19.61 -16.08 30.65
C GLY A 155 -20.79 -16.30 29.70
N TYR A 156 -21.88 -15.55 29.86
CA TYR A 156 -23.01 -15.61 28.91
C TYR A 156 -22.71 -14.95 27.58
N ARG A 157 -21.91 -13.88 27.61
CA ARG A 157 -21.61 -13.04 26.45
C ARG A 157 -20.46 -13.57 25.60
N TYR A 158 -19.39 -14.03 26.22
CA TYR A 158 -18.13 -14.41 25.60
C TYR A 158 -17.76 -15.86 25.93
N ASP A 159 -16.93 -16.45 25.09
CA ASP A 159 -16.21 -17.64 25.44
C ASP A 159 -15.00 -17.27 26.31
N LEU A 160 -14.90 -17.77 27.54
CA LEU A 160 -13.82 -17.36 28.45
C LEU A 160 -12.43 -17.85 28.00
N ILE A 161 -12.38 -18.85 27.12
CA ILE A 161 -11.14 -19.40 26.56
C ILE A 161 -10.72 -18.61 25.31
N THR A 162 -11.64 -18.41 24.35
CA THR A 162 -11.32 -17.81 23.05
C THR A 162 -11.70 -16.33 22.92
N PHE A 163 -12.36 -15.77 23.92
CA PHE A 163 -12.94 -14.42 23.93
C PHE A 163 -13.89 -14.10 22.77
N LYS A 164 -14.34 -15.12 22.04
CA LYS A 164 -15.32 -14.96 20.96
C LYS A 164 -16.70 -14.71 21.52
N LYS A 165 -17.43 -13.77 20.91
CA LYS A 165 -18.80 -13.41 21.29
C LYS A 165 -19.76 -14.58 21.03
N LYS A 166 -20.36 -15.13 22.08
CA LYS A 166 -21.38 -16.20 22.03
C LYS A 166 -22.79 -15.67 21.83
N ARG A 167 -23.17 -14.55 22.47
CA ARG A 167 -24.57 -14.05 22.49
C ARG A 167 -24.67 -12.53 22.29
N THR A 168 -25.81 -12.05 21.79
CA THR A 168 -26.11 -10.60 21.69
C THR A 168 -26.50 -10.04 23.06
N TRP A 169 -26.41 -8.71 23.24
CA TRP A 169 -26.75 -8.06 24.51
C TRP A 169 -28.22 -8.24 24.87
N SER A 170 -29.11 -8.24 23.87
CA SER A 170 -30.53 -8.54 24.05
C SER A 170 -30.75 -9.95 24.62
N LYS A 171 -29.99 -10.95 24.14
CA LYS A 171 -30.14 -12.33 24.60
C LYS A 171 -29.60 -12.53 26.01
N VAL A 172 -28.49 -11.87 26.36
CA VAL A 172 -27.95 -11.88 27.73
C VAL A 172 -28.89 -11.16 28.70
N ALA A 173 -29.42 -10.00 28.31
CA ALA A 173 -30.43 -9.24 29.05
C ALA A 173 -31.64 -10.10 29.41
N ASN A 174 -32.19 -10.83 28.43
CA ASN A 174 -33.32 -11.73 28.65
C ASN A 174 -32.99 -12.90 29.60
N ILE A 175 -31.78 -13.46 29.53
CA ILE A 175 -31.37 -14.58 30.41
C ILE A 175 -31.20 -14.11 31.86
N MET A 176 -30.61 -12.94 32.06
CA MET A 176 -30.29 -12.42 33.40
C MET A 176 -31.40 -11.55 34.00
N GLY A 177 -32.51 -11.33 33.29
CA GLY A 177 -33.60 -10.46 33.74
C GLY A 177 -33.25 -8.98 33.81
N TYR A 178 -32.21 -8.54 33.08
CA TYR A 178 -31.76 -7.14 33.06
C TYR A 178 -32.25 -6.39 31.82
N THR A 179 -32.30 -5.06 31.91
CA THR A 179 -32.42 -4.24 30.71
C THR A 179 -31.07 -4.16 29.97
N ARG A 180 -31.11 -3.95 28.65
CA ARG A 180 -29.91 -3.76 27.83
C ARG A 180 -29.03 -2.61 28.33
N GLU A 181 -29.64 -1.54 28.82
CA GLU A 181 -28.91 -0.36 29.28
C GLU A 181 -28.21 -0.62 30.62
N THR A 182 -28.82 -1.39 31.51
CA THR A 182 -28.19 -1.83 32.76
C THR A 182 -26.93 -2.66 32.48
N LEU A 183 -26.99 -3.60 31.53
CA LEU A 183 -25.82 -4.38 31.11
C LEU A 183 -24.75 -3.52 30.43
N ARG A 184 -25.16 -2.55 29.60
CA ARG A 184 -24.23 -1.62 28.96
C ARG A 184 -23.47 -0.77 29.98
N LYS A 185 -24.14 -0.24 31.01
CA LYS A 185 -23.51 0.49 32.11
C LYS A 185 -22.54 -0.38 32.91
N LYS A 186 -22.95 -1.61 33.27
CA LYS A 186 -22.08 -2.59 33.95
C LYS A 186 -20.82 -2.92 33.12
N MET A 187 -20.95 -3.03 31.81
CA MET A 187 -19.80 -3.26 30.92
C MET A 187 -18.88 -2.05 30.73
N LEU A 188 -19.41 -0.83 30.76
CA LEU A 188 -18.59 0.38 30.69
C LEU A 188 -17.68 0.49 31.91
N LEU A 189 -18.15 0.08 33.09
CA LEU A 189 -17.32 -0.01 34.29
C LEU A 189 -16.19 -1.02 34.10
N LEU A 190 -16.49 -2.21 33.56
CA LEU A 190 -15.47 -3.23 33.26
C LEU A 190 -14.43 -2.75 32.23
N LYS A 191 -14.84 -2.01 31.19
CA LYS A 191 -13.94 -1.44 30.19
C LYS A 191 -12.96 -0.42 30.77
N ARG A 192 -13.38 0.33 31.80
CA ARG A 192 -12.51 1.30 32.48
C ARG A 192 -11.37 0.60 33.23
N ASP A 193 -11.69 -0.52 33.86
CA ASP A 193 -10.75 -1.25 34.71
C ASP A 193 -9.79 -2.13 33.89
N PHE A 194 -10.15 -2.49 32.64
CA PHE A 194 -9.24 -3.18 31.70
C PHE A 194 -9.51 -2.80 30.22
N PRO A 195 -8.83 -1.77 29.69
CA PRO A 195 -9.08 -1.26 28.33
C PRO A 195 -8.50 -2.15 27.21
N LEU A 196 -7.56 -3.04 27.52
CA LEU A 196 -6.76 -3.80 26.53
C LEU A 196 -7.55 -4.92 25.82
N ILE A 197 -8.75 -5.26 26.28
CA ILE A 197 -9.48 -6.47 25.82
C ILE A 197 -10.71 -6.13 24.95
N PHE A 198 -11.17 -4.88 24.94
CA PHE A 198 -12.53 -4.53 24.47
C PHE A 198 -12.66 -3.36 23.51
#